data_AF-F8L4D5-F1
#
_entry.id   AF-F8L4D5-F1
#
_cell.length_a   1.000
_cell.length_b   1.000
_cell.length_c   1.000
_cell.angle_alpha   90.00
_cell.angle_beta   90.00
_cell.angle_gamma   90.00
#
_symmetry.space_group_name_H-M   'P 1'
#
loop_
_entity.id
_entity.type
_entity.pdbx_description
1 polymer ?
#
loop_
_entity_poly.entity_id
_entity_poly.type
_entity_poly.pdbx_seq_one_letter_code
_entity_poly.pdbx_strand_id
1 'polypeptide(L)'
;MHIKIKRGLDIPLKGNPQGSMQRLSAPTLAFLDLDDFYFLRFSLLKKPGDKVLIGEPLLEDKSCPGRVFVSPAAGTLKEVVRGLKRRILSVKISCQVDKEFFDHGHCQTDSKEKLLSHLMKGGLFPHIVVRPCNRLPSPQTIPEAIFVSALSSAPYAPPPELEVQGHETHFQKGLSALATLCPVHLIMHKNTTTDPFLKASDVEKHTAEGPHPIGNPSLHIAAIHPITRSDQVVWTLTVPNVIAVGRLVSEGKYEQEQVISIAGEGIPESKRGYFKISRGTPVQDLIRGRCDEDSARLLSGNPLMGSKVSCHTSLKFFDNTFCALPEPEEKRRFCHFLRLNAKSYTSTSAYFRRKKTAPFTTLQHGEERAFVDGAIYDRVMPLRIPVMHLVKAILAEDFELAESLGLLSVSPEDFALPAFICPSKIEMPEIIHRGLRSYAEQYLET
;
A
#
# COMPACT_ATOMS: atom_id res chain seq x y z
N MET A 1 -4.82 -22.83 7.47
CA MET A 1 -4.01 -23.45 6.36
C MET A 1 -2.57 -22.96 6.45
N HIS A 2 -1.59 -23.76 5.97
CA HIS A 2 -0.20 -23.32 5.85
C HIS A 2 0.17 -23.11 4.36
N ILE A 3 0.64 -21.92 4.02
CA ILE A 3 1.01 -21.50 2.66
C ILE A 3 2.54 -21.45 2.57
N LYS A 4 3.12 -22.24 1.68
CA LYS A 4 4.57 -22.28 1.47
C LYS A 4 4.92 -21.78 0.08
N ILE A 5 5.64 -20.67 0.01
CA ILE A 5 6.08 -20.05 -1.24
C ILE A 5 7.56 -20.36 -1.47
N LYS A 6 7.86 -20.91 -2.64
CA LYS A 6 9.23 -21.29 -3.05
C LYS A 6 9.84 -20.33 -4.09
N ARG A 7 8.99 -19.62 -4.84
CA ARG A 7 9.39 -18.70 -5.91
C ARG A 7 9.27 -17.27 -5.39
N GLY A 8 10.30 -16.47 -5.63
CA GLY A 8 10.41 -15.11 -5.11
C GLY A 8 11.87 -14.71 -4.95
N LEU A 9 12.10 -13.46 -4.53
CA LEU A 9 13.43 -12.91 -4.38
C LEU A 9 13.45 -11.84 -3.29
N ASP A 10 14.23 -12.09 -2.24
CA ASP A 10 14.56 -11.08 -1.24
C ASP A 10 15.71 -10.22 -1.77
N ILE A 11 15.43 -8.94 -1.99
CA ILE A 11 16.41 -8.01 -2.56
C ILE A 11 17.36 -7.56 -1.45
N PRO A 12 18.69 -7.74 -1.61
CA PRO A 12 19.66 -7.43 -0.57
C PRO A 12 19.98 -5.92 -0.51
N LEU A 13 18.97 -5.11 -0.20
CA LEU A 13 19.09 -3.66 -0.04
C LEU A 13 19.83 -3.29 1.25
N LYS A 14 20.65 -2.23 1.20
CA LYS A 14 21.20 -1.59 2.39
C LYS A 14 20.23 -0.55 2.95
N GLY A 15 20.44 -0.09 4.17
CA GLY A 15 19.60 0.98 4.74
C GLY A 15 18.30 0.52 5.37
N ASN A 16 18.26 -0.72 5.85
CA ASN A 16 17.12 -1.23 6.62
C ASN A 16 16.89 -0.39 7.89
N PRO A 17 15.62 -0.14 8.26
CA PRO A 17 15.29 0.46 9.55
C PRO A 17 15.66 -0.51 10.68
N GLN A 18 16.12 0.02 11.80
CA GLN A 18 16.49 -0.75 12.99
C GLN A 18 15.99 -0.06 14.26
N GLY A 19 15.91 -0.82 15.35
CA GLY A 19 15.58 -0.29 16.67
C GLY A 19 14.10 -0.38 17.04
N SER A 20 13.77 0.22 18.17
CA SER A 20 12.41 0.30 18.70
C SER A 20 11.61 1.42 18.03
N MET A 21 10.28 1.33 18.15
CA MET A 21 9.37 2.36 17.69
C MET A 21 9.59 3.67 18.47
N GLN A 22 9.85 4.76 17.73
CA GLN A 22 9.98 6.11 18.25
C GLN A 22 8.74 6.93 17.94
N ARG A 23 8.52 8.06 18.63
CA ARG A 23 7.42 8.98 18.32
C ARG A 23 7.96 10.23 17.64
N LEU A 24 7.38 10.60 16.50
CA LEU A 24 7.69 11.88 15.86
C LEU A 24 6.86 13.00 16.48
N SER A 25 7.37 14.23 16.46
CA SER A 25 6.61 15.42 16.88
C SER A 25 5.34 15.58 16.05
N ALA A 26 4.28 16.10 16.67
CA ALA A 26 3.05 16.42 15.96
C ALA A 26 3.33 17.43 14.84
N PRO A 27 2.80 17.22 13.62
CA PRO A 27 3.04 18.12 12.51
C PRO A 27 2.22 19.42 12.67
N THR A 28 2.75 20.52 12.16
CA THR A 28 2.04 21.81 12.11
C THR A 28 1.06 21.89 10.94
N LEU A 29 1.30 21.09 9.90
CA LEU A 29 0.50 20.98 8.70
C LEU A 29 0.21 19.50 8.45
N ALA A 30 -1.04 19.15 8.15
CA ALA A 30 -1.42 17.80 7.75
C ALA A 30 -2.01 17.81 6.34
N PHE A 31 -1.87 16.68 5.65
CA PHE A 31 -2.35 16.49 4.28
C PHE A 31 -3.27 15.28 4.20
N LEU A 32 -4.39 15.44 3.53
CA LEU A 32 -5.13 14.31 2.96
C LEU A 32 -4.68 14.14 1.51
N ASP A 33 -3.82 13.16 1.24
CA ASP A 33 -3.39 12.82 -0.13
C ASP A 33 -4.51 12.04 -0.83
N LEU A 34 -4.81 12.42 -2.08
CA LEU A 34 -5.88 11.85 -2.88
C LEU A 34 -5.40 11.42 -4.26
N ASP A 35 -4.09 11.39 -4.49
CA ASP A 35 -3.55 11.12 -5.82
C ASP A 35 -3.74 9.65 -6.22
N ASP A 36 -3.75 8.73 -5.24
CA ASP A 36 -4.09 7.32 -5.44
C ASP A 36 -5.55 7.13 -5.92
N PHE A 37 -6.41 8.12 -5.66
CA PHE A 37 -7.82 8.13 -6.04
C PHE A 37 -8.08 8.98 -7.30
N TYR A 38 -7.11 9.02 -8.22
CA TYR A 38 -7.16 9.87 -9.40
C TYR A 38 -8.38 9.63 -10.31
N PHE A 39 -9.00 8.45 -10.23
CA PHE A 39 -10.18 8.04 -11.00
C PHE A 39 -11.49 8.56 -10.39
N LEU A 40 -11.47 9.00 -9.14
CA LEU A 40 -12.65 9.53 -8.45
C LEU A 40 -12.89 11.01 -8.76
N ARG A 41 -14.16 11.39 -8.66
CA ARG A 41 -14.58 12.79 -8.69
C ARG A 41 -15.15 13.15 -7.32
N PHE A 42 -14.61 14.19 -6.72
CA PHE A 42 -15.02 14.60 -5.38
C PHE A 42 -16.02 15.75 -5.37
N SER A 43 -16.91 15.72 -4.38
CA SER A 43 -17.68 16.85 -3.89
C SER A 43 -17.03 17.38 -2.60
N LEU A 44 -16.92 18.70 -2.48
CA LEU A 44 -16.35 19.35 -1.28
C LEU A 44 -17.45 19.58 -0.26
N LEU A 45 -17.29 18.98 0.93
CA LEU A 45 -18.20 19.20 2.07
C LEU A 45 -17.76 20.40 2.92
N LYS A 46 -16.47 20.73 2.90
CA LYS A 46 -15.86 21.85 3.61
C LYS A 46 -15.10 22.78 2.67
N LYS A 47 -15.01 24.05 3.03
CA LYS A 47 -14.31 25.10 2.27
C LYS A 47 -13.01 25.52 2.98
N PRO A 48 -12.03 26.07 2.24
CA PRO A 48 -10.88 26.73 2.86
C PRO A 48 -11.33 27.81 3.85
N GLY A 49 -10.77 27.80 5.05
CA GLY A 49 -11.15 28.64 6.18
C GLY A 49 -12.02 27.94 7.23
N ASP A 50 -12.65 26.81 6.91
CA ASP A 50 -13.48 26.08 7.85
C ASP A 50 -12.63 25.38 8.93
N LYS A 51 -13.15 25.36 10.16
CA LYS A 51 -12.62 24.51 11.23
C LYS A 51 -13.05 23.07 11.01
N VAL A 52 -12.12 22.14 11.25
CA VAL A 52 -12.32 20.70 11.03
C VAL A 52 -11.78 19.90 12.21
N LEU A 53 -12.49 18.84 12.59
CA LEU A 53 -12.10 17.90 13.63
C LEU A 53 -11.46 16.63 13.04
N ILE A 54 -10.73 15.86 13.84
CA ILE A 54 -10.17 14.57 13.38
C ILE A 54 -11.32 13.61 13.06
N GLY A 55 -11.29 13.02 11.87
CA GLY A 55 -12.34 12.12 11.42
C GLY A 55 -13.57 12.81 10.85
N GLU A 56 -13.61 14.14 10.78
CA GLU A 56 -14.73 14.86 10.17
C GLU A 56 -14.70 14.73 8.63
N PRO A 57 -15.84 14.44 7.96
CA PRO A 57 -15.91 14.36 6.50
C PRO A 57 -15.50 15.68 5.80
N LEU A 58 -14.53 15.60 4.88
CA LEU A 58 -14.05 16.73 4.08
C LEU A 58 -14.54 16.67 2.63
N LEU A 59 -14.54 15.45 2.08
CA LEU A 59 -14.87 15.18 0.70
C LEU A 59 -15.81 13.98 0.63
N GLU A 60 -16.64 13.98 -0.40
CA GLU A 60 -17.50 12.85 -0.75
C GLU A 60 -17.22 12.44 -2.18
N ASP A 61 -17.25 11.14 -2.44
CA ASP A 61 -17.15 10.60 -3.77
C ASP A 61 -18.48 10.73 -4.53
N LYS A 62 -18.45 11.39 -5.70
CA LYS A 62 -19.63 11.58 -6.55
C LYS A 62 -20.13 10.30 -7.21
N SER A 63 -19.26 9.31 -7.39
CA SER A 63 -19.63 8.01 -7.98
C SER A 63 -20.39 7.13 -6.99
N CYS A 64 -20.16 7.32 -5.68
CA CYS A 64 -20.75 6.51 -4.63
C CYS A 64 -21.17 7.41 -3.46
N PRO A 65 -22.42 7.92 -3.47
CA PRO A 65 -22.94 8.76 -2.39
C PRO A 65 -22.76 8.11 -1.02
N GLY A 66 -22.32 8.90 -0.05
CA GLY A 66 -22.00 8.47 1.31
C GLY A 66 -20.54 8.06 1.52
N ARG A 67 -19.78 7.66 0.49
CA ARG A 67 -18.36 7.34 0.61
C ARG A 67 -17.56 8.61 0.82
N VAL A 68 -17.17 8.86 2.07
CA VAL A 68 -16.47 10.09 2.48
C VAL A 68 -14.98 9.87 2.73
N PHE A 69 -14.24 10.96 2.58
CA PHE A 69 -12.84 11.08 2.98
C PHE A 69 -12.77 12.07 4.13
N VAL A 70 -12.17 11.63 5.22
CA VAL A 70 -12.21 12.34 6.50
C VAL A 70 -10.91 13.08 6.78
N SER A 71 -10.98 14.05 7.68
CA SER A 71 -9.83 14.85 8.08
C SER A 71 -8.84 14.01 8.91
N PRO A 72 -7.54 13.97 8.53
CA PRO A 72 -6.52 13.31 9.33
C PRO A 72 -6.08 14.10 10.57
N ALA A 73 -6.45 15.39 10.70
CA ALA A 73 -6.03 16.26 11.78
C ALA A 73 -7.13 17.26 12.20
N ALA A 74 -7.06 17.76 13.44
CA ALA A 74 -7.91 18.85 13.91
C ALA A 74 -7.26 20.19 13.59
N GLY A 75 -8.05 21.17 13.15
CA GLY A 75 -7.58 22.53 12.94
C GLY A 75 -8.37 23.27 11.86
N THR A 76 -7.69 23.92 10.93
CA THR A 76 -8.31 24.77 9.90
C THR A 76 -7.93 24.32 8.49
N LEU A 77 -8.91 24.13 7.62
CA LEU A 77 -8.68 23.79 6.22
C LEU A 77 -8.01 24.97 5.52
N LYS A 78 -6.72 24.81 5.18
CA LYS A 78 -5.90 25.88 4.63
C LYS A 78 -6.08 26.01 3.12
N GLU A 79 -6.00 24.89 2.41
CA GLU A 79 -5.99 24.88 0.95
C GLU A 79 -6.50 23.54 0.40
N VAL A 80 -7.20 23.60 -0.72
CA VAL A 80 -7.51 22.41 -1.54
C VAL A 80 -6.65 22.49 -2.81
N VAL A 81 -5.60 21.67 -2.86
CA VAL A 81 -4.65 21.63 -3.97
C VAL A 81 -5.31 20.95 -5.16
N ARG A 82 -5.29 21.63 -6.30
CA ARG A 82 -5.86 21.12 -7.56
C ARG A 82 -4.79 20.99 -8.63
N GLY A 83 -4.88 19.90 -9.38
CA GLY A 83 -4.05 19.61 -10.54
C GLY A 83 -4.74 19.94 -11.87
N LEU A 84 -4.24 19.30 -12.93
CA LEU A 84 -4.79 19.41 -14.28
C LEU A 84 -6.28 19.04 -14.30
N LYS A 85 -7.05 19.72 -15.16
CA LYS A 85 -8.52 19.57 -15.28
C LYS A 85 -9.27 19.74 -13.94
N ARG A 86 -8.73 20.55 -13.02
CA ARG A 86 -9.29 20.82 -11.67
C ARG A 86 -9.45 19.57 -10.78
N ARG A 87 -8.68 18.51 -11.04
CA ARG A 87 -8.63 17.32 -10.17
C ARG A 87 -8.12 17.72 -8.79
N ILE A 88 -8.76 17.25 -7.71
CA ILE A 88 -8.26 17.48 -6.34
C ILE A 88 -7.11 16.52 -6.10
N LEU A 89 -5.93 17.04 -5.75
CA LEU A 89 -4.73 16.24 -5.47
C LEU A 89 -4.56 16.00 -3.98
N SER A 90 -4.77 17.04 -3.17
CA SER A 90 -4.66 16.94 -1.72
C SER A 90 -5.41 18.07 -1.02
N VAL A 91 -5.72 17.85 0.26
CA VAL A 91 -6.27 18.88 1.15
C VAL A 91 -5.27 19.17 2.25
N LYS A 92 -4.89 20.44 2.42
CA LYS A 92 -3.96 20.91 3.45
C LYS A 92 -4.72 21.45 4.65
N ILE A 93 -4.31 21.04 5.84
CA ILE A 93 -4.96 21.38 7.11
C ILE A 93 -3.89 21.93 8.04
N SER A 94 -4.09 23.14 8.55
CA SER A 94 -3.25 23.71 9.60
C SER A 94 -3.65 23.08 10.92
N CYS A 95 -2.75 22.32 11.53
CA CYS A 95 -3.03 21.60 12.77
C CYS A 95 -3.12 22.56 13.95
N GLN A 96 -4.07 22.31 14.84
CA GLN A 96 -4.14 22.93 16.16
C GLN A 96 -3.53 22.00 17.21
N VAL A 97 -3.16 22.56 18.37
CA VAL A 97 -2.57 21.79 19.49
C VAL A 97 -3.61 20.87 20.11
N ASP A 98 -4.86 21.35 20.21
CA ASP A 98 -5.97 20.60 20.77
C ASP A 98 -6.50 19.57 19.77
N LYS A 99 -6.46 18.29 20.19
CA LYS A 99 -6.90 17.15 19.37
C LYS A 99 -8.35 16.83 19.66
N GLU A 100 -9.25 17.52 18.98
CA GLU A 100 -10.68 17.22 19.01
C GLU A 100 -11.04 16.20 17.92
N PHE A 101 -11.83 15.20 18.31
CA PHE A 101 -12.31 14.16 17.41
C PHE A 101 -13.78 14.41 17.07
N PHE A 102 -14.14 14.20 15.82
CA PHE A 102 -15.53 14.10 15.42
C PHE A 102 -16.09 12.77 15.94
N ASP A 103 -17.17 12.83 16.70
CA ASP A 103 -17.84 11.64 17.22
C ASP A 103 -18.81 11.09 16.16
N HIS A 104 -18.47 9.92 15.62
CA HIS A 104 -19.35 9.17 14.72
C HIS A 104 -20.41 8.35 15.47
N GLY A 105 -20.35 8.34 16.81
CA GLY A 105 -21.19 7.52 17.67
C GLY A 105 -20.73 6.06 17.73
N HIS A 106 -21.23 5.34 18.73
CA HIS A 106 -21.03 3.91 18.83
C HIS A 106 -21.95 3.16 17.87
N CYS A 107 -21.41 2.16 17.17
CA CYS A 107 -22.20 1.27 16.32
C CYS A 107 -22.29 -0.11 16.95
N GLN A 108 -23.51 -0.59 17.20
CA GLN A 108 -23.75 -1.99 17.49
C GLN A 108 -23.56 -2.80 16.21
N THR A 109 -22.84 -3.93 16.28
CA THR A 109 -22.50 -4.78 15.13
C THR A 109 -23.59 -5.79 14.78
N ASP A 110 -24.85 -5.46 15.08
CA ASP A 110 -25.97 -6.42 15.02
C ASP A 110 -26.58 -6.54 13.60
N SER A 111 -26.34 -5.56 12.72
CA SER A 111 -26.78 -5.60 11.32
C SER A 111 -25.64 -5.21 10.38
N LYS A 112 -25.53 -5.95 9.27
CA LYS A 112 -24.52 -5.72 8.23
C LYS A 112 -24.69 -4.34 7.60
N GLU A 113 -25.92 -3.91 7.30
CA GLU A 113 -26.16 -2.60 6.69
C GLU A 113 -25.75 -1.46 7.63
N LYS A 114 -26.04 -1.60 8.93
CA LYS A 114 -25.63 -0.60 9.94
C LYS A 114 -24.11 -0.48 9.99
N LEU A 115 -23.39 -1.61 10.06
CA LEU A 115 -21.94 -1.60 10.07
C LEU A 115 -21.37 -0.97 8.79
N LEU A 116 -21.84 -1.36 7.61
CA LEU A 116 -21.40 -0.79 6.34
C LEU A 116 -21.63 0.72 6.30
N SER A 117 -22.81 1.19 6.72
CA SER A 117 -23.12 2.62 6.77
C SER A 117 -22.22 3.39 7.75
N HIS A 118 -21.84 2.76 8.87
CA HIS A 118 -20.96 3.34 9.88
C HIS A 118 -19.53 3.46 9.39
N LEU A 119 -18.98 2.39 8.80
CA LEU A 119 -17.66 2.37 8.18
C LEU A 119 -17.55 3.39 7.04
N MET A 120 -18.63 3.57 6.29
CA MET A 120 -18.71 4.51 5.18
C MET A 120 -18.67 5.96 5.68
N LYS A 121 -19.53 6.32 6.65
CA LYS A 121 -19.56 7.66 7.27
C LYS A 121 -18.28 7.99 8.04
N GLY A 122 -17.67 6.99 8.68
CA GLY A 122 -16.41 7.13 9.40
C GLY A 122 -15.17 7.24 8.51
N GLY A 123 -15.32 7.19 7.19
CA GLY A 123 -14.21 7.34 6.24
C GLY A 123 -13.24 6.14 6.19
N LEU A 124 -13.72 4.94 6.50
CA LEU A 124 -12.91 3.71 6.45
C LEU A 124 -13.00 2.96 5.13
N PHE A 125 -14.02 3.21 4.32
CA PHE A 125 -14.15 2.61 2.98
C PHE A 125 -12.91 2.87 2.08
N PRO A 126 -12.31 4.07 2.06
CA PRO A 126 -11.07 4.31 1.31
C PRO A 126 -9.87 3.46 1.74
N HIS A 127 -9.87 2.90 2.95
CA HIS A 127 -8.80 2.05 3.49
C HIS A 127 -8.94 0.58 3.11
N ILE A 128 -10.03 0.21 2.44
CA ILE A 128 -10.33 -1.15 2.00
C ILE A 128 -10.05 -1.24 0.51
N VAL A 129 -9.28 -2.25 0.10
CA VAL A 129 -9.00 -2.52 -1.30
C VAL A 129 -9.78 -3.75 -1.75
N VAL A 130 -10.50 -3.63 -2.87
CA VAL A 130 -11.30 -4.71 -3.46
C VAL A 130 -10.50 -5.48 -4.50
N ARG A 131 -10.66 -6.81 -4.48
CA ARG A 131 -10.23 -7.75 -5.51
C ARG A 131 -11.45 -8.36 -6.19
N PRO A 132 -11.49 -8.45 -7.53
CA PRO A 132 -10.46 -8.04 -8.50
C PRO A 132 -10.38 -6.51 -8.73
N CYS A 133 -9.33 -6.07 -9.46
CA CYS A 133 -9.15 -4.72 -10.01
C CYS A 133 -8.75 -3.57 -9.06
N ASN A 134 -8.44 -3.80 -7.77
CA ASN A 134 -7.98 -2.75 -6.85
C ASN A 134 -8.89 -1.52 -6.76
N ARG A 135 -10.20 -1.78 -6.74
CA ARG A 135 -11.21 -0.72 -6.62
C ARG A 135 -11.58 -0.47 -5.16
N LEU A 136 -12.32 0.61 -4.94
CA LEU A 136 -12.92 0.89 -3.65
C LEU A 136 -14.22 0.08 -3.47
N PRO A 137 -14.56 -0.32 -2.24
CA PRO A 137 -15.78 -1.06 -1.95
C PRO A 137 -17.04 -0.24 -2.28
N SER A 138 -18.04 -0.93 -2.82
CA SER A 138 -19.41 -0.43 -2.96
C SER A 138 -20.22 -0.85 -1.74
N PRO A 139 -21.07 0.03 -1.17
CA PRO A 139 -21.95 -0.33 -0.06
C PRO A 139 -23.03 -1.35 -0.46
N GLN A 140 -23.28 -1.52 -1.76
CA GLN A 140 -24.28 -2.46 -2.28
C GLN A 140 -23.73 -3.89 -2.40
N THR A 141 -22.40 -4.05 -2.42
CA THR A 141 -21.75 -5.34 -2.66
C THR A 141 -21.08 -5.83 -1.38
N ILE A 142 -21.61 -6.91 -0.82
CA ILE A 142 -21.01 -7.59 0.33
C ILE A 142 -19.90 -8.52 -0.21
N PRO A 143 -18.68 -8.48 0.35
CA PRO A 143 -17.61 -9.39 -0.08
C PRO A 143 -17.92 -10.84 0.29
N GLU A 144 -17.44 -11.78 -0.53
CA GLU A 144 -17.49 -13.21 -0.21
C GLU A 144 -16.51 -13.56 0.93
N ALA A 145 -15.37 -12.86 1.00
CA ALA A 145 -14.36 -13.03 2.03
C ALA A 145 -13.56 -11.74 2.28
N ILE A 146 -13.01 -11.60 3.48
CA ILE A 146 -12.09 -10.53 3.87
C ILE A 146 -10.73 -11.14 4.20
N PHE A 147 -9.66 -10.63 3.60
CA PHE A 147 -8.28 -11.03 3.85
C PHE A 147 -7.55 -9.94 4.62
N VAL A 148 -7.08 -10.28 5.82
CA VAL A 148 -6.27 -9.39 6.66
C VAL A 148 -4.82 -9.82 6.58
N SER A 149 -3.97 -8.97 5.99
CA SER A 149 -2.53 -9.23 5.91
C SER A 149 -1.83 -8.75 7.19
N ALA A 150 -1.47 -9.70 8.06
CA ALA A 150 -0.59 -9.51 9.22
C ALA A 150 0.82 -10.06 8.92
N LEU A 151 1.28 -9.81 7.70
CA LEU A 151 2.58 -10.21 7.18
C LEU A 151 3.06 -9.11 6.23
N SER A 152 4.32 -8.72 6.36
CA SER A 152 4.98 -7.85 5.38
C SER A 152 6.31 -8.45 4.95
N SER A 153 6.57 -8.39 3.64
CA SER A 153 7.83 -8.83 3.04
C SER A 153 8.44 -7.78 2.10
N ALA A 154 7.73 -6.68 1.88
CA ALA A 154 8.20 -5.60 1.03
C ALA A 154 9.46 -4.98 1.66
N PRO A 155 10.46 -4.56 0.86
CA PRO A 155 11.67 -3.99 1.41
C PRO A 155 11.38 -2.74 2.26
N TYR A 156 12.03 -2.65 3.41
CA TYR A 156 11.86 -1.59 4.42
C TYR A 156 10.49 -1.46 5.06
N ALA A 157 9.49 -2.28 4.70
CA ALA A 157 8.17 -2.15 5.30
C ALA A 157 8.21 -2.45 6.81
N PRO A 158 7.42 -1.73 7.63
CA PRO A 158 7.35 -2.02 9.05
C PRO A 158 6.79 -3.43 9.29
N PRO A 159 7.31 -4.17 10.28
CA PRO A 159 6.73 -5.44 10.67
C PRO A 159 5.33 -5.22 11.29
N PRO A 160 4.29 -5.98 10.88
CA PRO A 160 2.93 -5.83 11.41
C PRO A 160 2.83 -5.99 12.93
N GLU A 161 3.76 -6.70 13.54
CA GLU A 161 3.88 -6.84 14.99
C GLU A 161 4.10 -5.50 15.71
N LEU A 162 4.83 -4.56 15.08
CA LEU A 162 4.99 -3.21 15.62
C LEU A 162 3.75 -2.36 15.39
N GLU A 163 3.00 -2.61 14.32
CA GLU A 163 1.78 -1.87 14.00
C GLU A 163 0.63 -2.17 14.98
N VAL A 164 0.55 -3.41 15.49
CA VAL A 164 -0.48 -3.82 16.47
C VAL A 164 -0.17 -3.42 17.91
N GLN A 165 1.09 -3.06 18.20
CA GLN A 165 1.56 -2.79 19.56
C GLN A 165 0.79 -1.62 20.22
N GLY A 166 0.12 -1.89 21.34
CA GLY A 166 -0.69 -0.92 22.09
C GLY A 166 -2.12 -0.73 21.56
N HIS A 167 -2.51 -1.46 20.51
CA HIS A 167 -3.85 -1.42 19.91
C HIS A 167 -4.51 -2.81 19.83
N GLU A 168 -4.10 -3.73 20.69
CA GLU A 168 -4.51 -5.15 20.66
C GLU A 168 -6.02 -5.32 20.83
N THR A 169 -6.62 -4.53 21.72
CA THR A 169 -8.06 -4.56 21.98
C THR A 169 -8.88 -4.03 20.79
N HIS A 170 -8.41 -2.95 20.15
CA HIS A 170 -9.04 -2.41 18.95
C HIS A 170 -8.87 -3.38 17.77
N PHE A 171 -7.72 -4.02 17.63
CA PHE A 171 -7.51 -5.03 16.59
C PHE A 171 -8.53 -6.18 16.70
N GLN A 172 -8.69 -6.79 17.88
CA GLN A 172 -9.68 -7.86 18.06
C GLN A 172 -11.11 -7.37 17.81
N LYS A 173 -11.49 -6.19 18.31
CA LYS A 173 -12.82 -5.63 18.03
C LYS A 173 -13.06 -5.38 16.54
N GLY A 174 -12.02 -4.95 15.82
CA GLY A 174 -12.06 -4.77 14.37
C GLY A 174 -12.28 -6.08 13.64
N LEU A 175 -11.57 -7.14 14.02
CA LEU A 175 -11.77 -8.49 13.46
C LEU A 175 -13.19 -9.00 13.71
N SER A 176 -13.67 -8.93 14.95
CA SER A 176 -15.03 -9.38 15.29
C SER A 176 -16.10 -8.57 14.55
N ALA A 177 -15.91 -7.25 14.36
CA ALA A 177 -16.81 -6.43 13.56
C ALA A 177 -16.82 -6.88 12.09
N LEU A 178 -15.65 -7.09 11.48
CA LEU A 178 -15.55 -7.55 10.08
C LEU A 178 -16.13 -8.97 9.90
N ALA A 179 -15.99 -9.85 10.89
CA ALA A 179 -16.54 -11.20 10.87
C ALA A 179 -18.08 -11.23 10.80
N THR A 180 -18.77 -10.14 11.18
CA THR A 180 -20.22 -10.02 11.01
C THR A 180 -20.62 -9.86 9.53
N LEU A 181 -19.74 -9.35 8.67
CA LEU A 181 -20.01 -9.14 7.24
C LEU A 181 -19.88 -10.45 6.46
N CYS A 182 -18.71 -11.09 6.58
CA CYS A 182 -18.35 -12.33 5.89
C CYS A 182 -17.18 -13.03 6.63
N PRO A 183 -16.79 -14.25 6.22
CA PRO A 183 -15.60 -14.90 6.76
C PRO A 183 -14.34 -14.03 6.61
N VAL A 184 -13.55 -13.96 7.69
CA VAL A 184 -12.31 -13.19 7.75
C VAL A 184 -11.13 -14.16 7.86
N HIS A 185 -10.19 -14.04 6.92
CA HIS A 185 -8.95 -14.80 6.90
C HIS A 185 -7.80 -13.92 7.38
N LEU A 186 -7.22 -14.26 8.54
CA LEU A 186 -6.03 -13.62 9.08
C LEU A 186 -4.79 -14.39 8.62
N ILE A 187 -3.92 -13.71 7.87
CA ILE A 187 -2.67 -14.29 7.37
C ILE A 187 -1.49 -13.73 8.15
N MET A 188 -0.77 -14.62 8.82
CA MET A 188 0.40 -14.28 9.62
C MET A 188 1.63 -15.06 9.13
N HIS A 189 2.82 -14.58 9.49
CA HIS A 189 4.04 -15.34 9.23
C HIS A 189 4.06 -16.62 10.08
N LYS A 190 4.65 -17.71 9.59
CA LYS A 190 4.73 -18.98 10.34
C LYS A 190 5.43 -18.82 11.70
N ASN A 191 6.44 -17.96 11.78
CA ASN A 191 7.24 -17.76 12.98
C ASN A 191 6.72 -16.60 13.85
N THR A 192 5.49 -16.17 13.65
CA THR A 192 4.90 -15.08 14.44
C THR A 192 4.75 -15.54 15.91
N THR A 193 5.27 -14.74 16.84
CA THR A 193 5.16 -14.98 18.29
C THR A 193 4.19 -14.02 18.99
N THR A 194 3.58 -13.11 18.23
CA THR A 194 2.75 -12.02 18.75
C THR A 194 1.37 -12.51 19.18
N ASP A 195 1.10 -12.41 20.48
CA ASP A 195 -0.13 -12.83 21.14
C ASP A 195 -1.42 -12.36 20.44
N PRO A 196 -1.57 -11.06 20.06
CA PRO A 196 -2.74 -10.56 19.32
C PRO A 196 -3.10 -11.36 18.07
N PHE A 197 -2.10 -11.87 17.33
CA PHE A 197 -2.35 -12.63 16.12
C PHE A 197 -2.67 -14.09 16.42
N LEU A 198 -1.98 -14.69 17.40
CA LEU A 198 -2.19 -16.09 17.79
C LEU A 198 -3.52 -16.32 18.50
N LYS A 199 -3.90 -15.39 19.38
CA LYS A 199 -5.12 -15.43 20.20
C LYS A 199 -6.34 -14.79 19.52
N ALA A 200 -6.19 -14.31 18.28
CA ALA A 200 -7.31 -13.74 17.53
C ALA A 200 -8.50 -14.72 17.46
N SER A 201 -9.69 -14.22 17.78
CA SER A 201 -10.98 -14.93 17.71
C SER A 201 -11.82 -14.43 16.53
N ASP A 202 -12.86 -15.20 16.18
CA ASP A 202 -13.83 -14.91 15.09
C ASP A 202 -13.24 -14.88 13.67
N VAL A 203 -12.02 -15.41 13.50
CA VAL A 203 -11.30 -15.40 12.23
C VAL A 203 -10.64 -16.75 11.93
N GLU A 204 -10.50 -17.06 10.65
CA GLU A 204 -9.71 -18.18 10.18
C GLU A 204 -8.23 -17.79 10.12
N LYS A 205 -7.39 -18.56 10.82
CA LYS A 205 -5.95 -18.27 10.92
C LYS A 205 -5.16 -19.08 9.89
N HIS A 206 -4.33 -18.39 9.12
CA HIS A 206 -3.47 -18.97 8.11
C HIS A 206 -2.03 -18.52 8.34
N THR A 207 -1.08 -19.42 8.09
CA THR A 207 0.35 -19.12 8.21
C THR A 207 1.02 -19.16 6.85
N ALA A 208 1.97 -18.26 6.61
CA ALA A 208 2.77 -18.25 5.39
C ALA A 208 4.28 -18.31 5.69
N GLU A 209 5.04 -19.05 4.87
CA GLU A 209 6.52 -19.01 4.85
C GLU A 209 7.08 -18.92 3.41
N GLY A 210 8.21 -18.22 3.22
CA GLY A 210 8.82 -17.99 1.90
C GLY A 210 9.43 -16.61 1.71
N PRO A 211 10.09 -16.36 0.56
CA PRO A 211 10.67 -15.06 0.21
C PRO A 211 9.60 -14.03 -0.21
N HIS A 212 9.98 -12.76 -0.36
CA HIS A 212 9.17 -11.76 -1.05
C HIS A 212 8.78 -12.28 -2.46
N PRO A 213 7.49 -12.24 -2.88
CA PRO A 213 6.42 -11.38 -2.38
C PRO A 213 5.37 -12.10 -1.51
N ILE A 214 5.79 -12.89 -0.52
CA ILE A 214 4.88 -13.60 0.40
C ILE A 214 3.82 -12.71 1.07
N GLY A 215 4.10 -11.42 1.28
CA GLY A 215 3.16 -10.47 1.88
C GLY A 215 1.97 -10.06 0.99
N ASN A 216 2.01 -10.38 -0.30
CA ASN A 216 1.01 -9.90 -1.25
C ASN A 216 -0.34 -10.62 -1.07
N PRO A 217 -1.46 -9.90 -0.96
CA PRO A 217 -2.78 -10.50 -0.77
C PRO A 217 -3.19 -11.47 -1.87
N SER A 218 -2.83 -11.20 -3.13
CA SER A 218 -3.18 -12.05 -4.29
C SER A 218 -2.75 -13.51 -4.11
N LEU A 219 -1.62 -13.75 -3.44
CA LEU A 219 -1.14 -15.11 -3.18
C LEU A 219 -1.99 -15.87 -2.17
N HIS A 220 -2.47 -15.17 -1.16
CA HIS A 220 -3.32 -15.75 -0.13
C HIS A 220 -4.72 -16.02 -0.69
N ILE A 221 -5.24 -15.08 -1.47
CA ILE A 221 -6.52 -15.22 -2.16
C ILE A 221 -6.47 -16.42 -3.11
N ALA A 222 -5.45 -16.51 -3.97
CA ALA A 222 -5.29 -17.64 -4.89
C ALA A 222 -5.18 -19.00 -4.19
N ALA A 223 -4.69 -19.04 -2.95
CA ALA A 223 -4.53 -20.27 -2.18
C ALA A 223 -5.78 -20.68 -1.37
N ILE A 224 -6.52 -19.71 -0.85
CA ILE A 224 -7.63 -19.93 0.09
C ILE A 224 -8.99 -19.76 -0.59
N HIS A 225 -9.17 -18.69 -1.36
CA HIS A 225 -10.42 -18.32 -2.00
C HIS A 225 -10.17 -17.74 -3.41
N PRO A 226 -9.75 -18.58 -4.38
CA PRO A 226 -9.37 -18.10 -5.72
C PRO A 226 -10.55 -17.43 -6.42
N ILE A 227 -10.28 -16.27 -7.01
CA ILE A 227 -11.26 -15.51 -7.80
C ILE A 227 -11.33 -16.12 -9.19
N THR A 228 -12.46 -16.73 -9.53
CA THR A 228 -12.70 -17.37 -10.84
C THR A 228 -13.72 -16.64 -11.68
N ARG A 229 -14.57 -15.82 -11.06
CA ARG A 229 -15.63 -15.05 -11.73
C ARG A 229 -15.43 -13.57 -11.50
N SER A 230 -15.84 -12.76 -12.47
CA SER A 230 -15.68 -11.30 -12.44
C SER A 230 -16.62 -10.61 -11.43
N ASP A 231 -17.71 -11.27 -11.03
CA ASP A 231 -18.68 -10.81 -10.01
C ASP A 231 -18.21 -11.08 -8.57
N GLN A 232 -17.23 -11.96 -8.38
CA GLN A 232 -16.69 -12.27 -7.06
C GLN A 232 -15.91 -11.09 -6.50
N VAL A 233 -16.25 -10.71 -5.26
CA VAL A 233 -15.65 -9.58 -4.58
C VAL A 233 -15.03 -10.04 -3.27
N VAL A 234 -13.74 -9.76 -3.12
CA VAL A 234 -12.97 -10.03 -1.91
C VAL A 234 -12.36 -8.72 -1.43
N TRP A 235 -12.35 -8.49 -0.12
CA TRP A 235 -11.73 -7.30 0.46
C TRP A 235 -10.37 -7.64 1.05
N THR A 236 -9.42 -6.74 0.91
CA THR A 236 -8.09 -6.84 1.53
C THR A 236 -7.86 -5.66 2.45
N LEU A 237 -7.45 -5.94 3.68
CA LEU A 237 -7.10 -4.96 4.70
C LEU A 237 -5.73 -5.26 5.31
N THR A 238 -5.05 -4.21 5.77
CA THR A 238 -3.84 -4.29 6.58
C THR A 238 -4.19 -4.23 8.07
N VAL A 239 -3.25 -4.61 8.94
CA VAL A 239 -3.43 -4.55 10.40
C VAL A 239 -3.84 -3.14 10.90
N PRO A 240 -3.19 -2.04 10.48
CA PRO A 240 -3.60 -0.68 10.88
C PRO A 240 -5.04 -0.35 10.48
N ASN A 241 -5.50 -0.85 9.33
CA ASN A 241 -6.84 -0.56 8.85
C ASN A 241 -7.90 -1.34 9.66
N VAL A 242 -7.59 -2.56 10.10
CA VAL A 242 -8.45 -3.32 11.03
C VAL A 242 -8.51 -2.65 12.41
N ILE A 243 -7.39 -2.11 12.91
CA ILE A 243 -7.37 -1.32 14.14
C ILE A 243 -8.27 -0.10 14.01
N ALA A 244 -8.22 0.60 12.88
CA ALA A 244 -9.07 1.75 12.60
C ALA A 244 -10.57 1.36 12.60
N VAL A 245 -10.93 0.21 12.03
CA VAL A 245 -12.29 -0.35 12.10
C VAL A 245 -12.72 -0.58 13.54
N GLY A 246 -11.88 -1.27 14.32
CA GLY A 246 -12.21 -1.58 15.71
C GLY A 246 -12.37 -0.33 16.57
N ARG A 247 -11.52 0.67 16.38
CA ARG A 247 -11.61 1.95 17.09
C ARG A 247 -12.87 2.74 16.73
N LEU A 248 -13.22 2.80 15.44
CA LEU A 248 -14.44 3.47 14.99
C LEU A 248 -15.70 2.80 15.56
N VAL A 249 -15.76 1.47 15.57
CA VAL A 249 -16.89 0.73 16.12
C VAL A 249 -16.96 0.90 17.65
N SER A 250 -15.80 0.83 18.33
CA SER A 250 -15.77 0.83 19.79
C SER A 250 -15.85 2.20 20.44
N GLU A 251 -15.31 3.24 19.81
CA GLU A 251 -15.18 4.60 20.37
C GLU A 251 -15.89 5.68 19.54
N GLY A 252 -16.35 5.36 18.32
CA GLY A 252 -16.88 6.37 17.39
C GLY A 252 -15.80 7.29 16.79
N LYS A 253 -14.51 6.96 16.96
CA LYS A 253 -13.38 7.85 16.60
C LYS A 253 -12.52 7.28 15.48
N TYR A 254 -12.06 8.17 14.60
CA TYR A 254 -11.13 7.85 13.53
C TYR A 254 -9.69 7.65 14.05
N GLU A 255 -9.00 6.63 13.55
CA GLU A 255 -7.59 6.36 13.89
C GLU A 255 -6.66 7.22 13.01
N GLN A 256 -6.13 8.28 13.60
CA GLN A 256 -5.18 9.17 12.93
C GLN A 256 -3.73 8.69 13.02
N GLU A 257 -3.37 7.82 13.96
CA GLU A 257 -1.99 7.39 14.13
C GLU A 257 -1.65 6.26 13.17
N GLN A 258 -0.42 6.27 12.66
CA GLN A 258 0.14 5.16 11.88
C GLN A 258 1.61 4.96 12.23
N VAL A 259 2.06 3.72 12.14
CA VAL A 259 3.48 3.37 12.26
C VAL A 259 4.06 3.35 10.86
N ILE A 260 5.17 4.07 10.68
CA ILE A 260 5.91 4.09 9.42
C ILE A 260 7.35 3.66 9.64
N SER A 261 7.98 3.18 8.58
CA SER A 261 9.44 3.03 8.53
C SER A 261 10.07 4.21 7.81
N ILE A 262 11.18 4.71 8.35
CA ILE A 262 12.05 5.68 7.68
C ILE A 262 13.37 4.97 7.37
N ALA A 263 13.63 4.75 6.07
CA ALA A 263 14.68 3.86 5.60
C ALA A 263 15.40 4.38 4.35
N GLY A 264 16.39 3.61 3.89
CA GLY A 264 17.14 3.88 2.67
C GLY A 264 18.56 4.38 2.90
N GLU A 265 19.41 4.18 1.89
CA GLU A 265 20.83 4.52 1.94
C GLU A 265 21.09 6.03 2.04
N GLY A 266 20.15 6.87 1.58
CA GLY A 266 20.26 8.33 1.69
C GLY A 266 20.10 8.87 3.11
N ILE A 267 19.58 8.06 4.04
CA ILE A 267 19.40 8.46 5.44
C ILE A 267 20.56 7.91 6.28
N PRO A 268 21.18 8.68 7.19
CA PRO A 268 22.18 8.17 8.13
C PRO A 268 21.63 7.03 8.99
N GLU A 269 22.45 6.01 9.24
CA GLU A 269 22.04 4.79 9.96
C GLU A 269 21.43 5.08 11.34
N SER A 270 21.99 6.04 12.08
CA SER A 270 21.49 6.46 13.40
C SER A 270 20.10 7.12 13.39
N LYS A 271 19.60 7.52 12.21
CA LYS A 271 18.33 8.23 12.03
C LYS A 271 17.29 7.42 11.27
N ARG A 272 17.63 6.18 10.90
CA ARG A 272 16.69 5.19 10.36
C ARG A 272 15.97 4.51 11.51
N GLY A 273 14.73 4.07 11.29
CA GLY A 273 13.97 3.37 12.32
C GLY A 273 12.47 3.36 12.05
N TYR A 274 11.72 2.94 13.06
CA TYR A 274 10.26 2.90 13.04
C TYR A 274 9.72 4.09 13.83
N PHE A 275 8.73 4.78 13.26
CA PHE A 275 8.17 6.00 13.83
C PHE A 275 6.65 5.93 13.87
N LYS A 276 6.07 6.23 15.02
CA LYS A 276 4.64 6.54 15.15
C LYS A 276 4.42 8.00 14.78
N ILE A 277 3.59 8.22 13.76
CA ILE A 277 3.26 9.54 13.19
C ILE A 277 1.75 9.72 13.08
N SER A 278 1.31 10.95 12.89
CA SER A 278 -0.06 11.23 12.44
C SER A 278 -0.16 11.06 10.92
N ARG A 279 -1.26 10.48 10.44
CA ARG A 279 -1.59 10.41 9.01
C ARG A 279 -1.55 11.82 8.41
N GLY A 280 -1.03 11.92 7.19
CA GLY A 280 -0.87 13.22 6.53
C GLY A 280 0.31 14.06 7.00
N THR A 281 1.22 13.52 7.83
CA THR A 281 2.48 14.21 8.16
C THR A 281 3.26 14.53 6.87
N PRO A 282 3.74 15.77 6.68
CA PRO A 282 4.49 16.16 5.50
C PRO A 282 5.86 15.48 5.47
N VAL A 283 6.33 15.21 4.25
CA VAL A 283 7.66 14.65 4.01
C VAL A 283 8.76 15.55 4.59
N GLN A 284 8.56 16.87 4.58
CA GLN A 284 9.50 17.83 5.22
C GLN A 284 9.78 17.50 6.70
N ASP A 285 8.78 17.06 7.46
CA ASP A 285 8.95 16.69 8.86
C ASP A 285 9.65 15.31 8.98
N LEU A 286 9.46 14.42 8.01
CA LEU A 286 10.13 13.12 7.94
C LEU A 286 11.63 13.28 7.64
N ILE A 287 12.01 14.18 6.73
CA ILE A 287 13.42 14.40 6.35
C ILE A 287 14.16 15.35 7.28
N ARG A 288 13.46 16.11 8.15
CA ARG A 288 14.08 17.15 8.99
C ARG A 288 15.26 16.61 9.80
N GLY A 289 16.44 17.14 9.51
CA GLY A 289 17.68 16.72 10.15
C GLY A 289 18.11 15.29 9.82
N ARG A 290 17.52 14.64 8.81
CA ARG A 290 17.84 13.27 8.37
C ARG A 290 18.49 13.22 7.00
N CYS A 291 17.98 13.98 6.03
CA CYS A 291 18.42 13.95 4.63
C CYS A 291 18.09 15.29 3.97
N ASP A 292 18.90 15.70 3.00
CA ASP A 292 18.62 16.86 2.15
C ASP A 292 17.89 16.40 0.87
N GLU A 293 16.92 17.18 0.40
CA GLU A 293 16.09 16.83 -0.76
C GLU A 293 16.91 16.70 -2.06
N ASP A 294 17.95 17.52 -2.23
CA ASP A 294 18.80 17.49 -3.42
C ASP A 294 19.76 16.29 -3.44
N SER A 295 20.03 15.69 -2.28
CA SER A 295 21.01 14.61 -2.13
C SER A 295 20.43 13.22 -2.41
N ALA A 296 19.10 13.07 -2.36
CA ALA A 296 18.44 11.79 -2.46
C ALA A 296 17.05 11.88 -3.07
N ARG A 297 16.68 10.86 -3.84
CA ARG A 297 15.31 10.67 -4.28
C ARG A 297 14.45 10.23 -3.10
N LEU A 298 13.48 11.06 -2.74
CA LEU A 298 12.48 10.77 -1.72
C LEU A 298 11.33 9.97 -2.33
N LEU A 299 10.96 8.88 -1.68
CA LEU A 299 9.90 7.96 -2.10
C LEU A 299 8.89 7.77 -0.97
N SER A 300 7.61 7.88 -1.32
CA SER A 300 6.52 7.30 -0.55
C SER A 300 6.36 5.85 -0.99
N GLY A 301 6.38 4.92 -0.04
CA GLY A 301 6.39 3.49 -0.29
C GLY A 301 7.80 2.89 -0.32
N ASN A 302 7.85 1.61 -0.67
CA ASN A 302 9.09 0.85 -0.77
C ASN A 302 9.79 1.06 -2.14
N PRO A 303 11.06 0.68 -2.31
CA PRO A 303 11.78 0.85 -3.58
C PRO A 303 11.21 0.11 -4.80
N LEU A 304 10.28 -0.84 -4.61
CA LEU A 304 9.70 -1.62 -5.71
C LEU A 304 8.40 -1.03 -6.25
N MET A 305 7.58 -0.43 -5.38
CA MET A 305 6.25 0.10 -5.73
C MET A 305 6.06 1.57 -5.35
N GLY A 306 7.07 2.20 -4.74
CA GLY A 306 6.96 3.54 -4.22
C GLY A 306 6.98 4.63 -5.29
N SER A 307 6.31 5.74 -4.98
CA SER A 307 6.21 6.92 -5.84
C SER A 307 7.14 8.04 -5.37
N LYS A 308 7.73 8.78 -6.32
CA LYS A 308 8.54 9.96 -6.01
C LYS A 308 7.67 11.03 -5.34
N VAL A 309 8.16 11.56 -4.22
CA VAL A 309 7.51 12.64 -3.47
C VAL A 309 8.47 13.82 -3.29
N SER A 310 7.90 15.00 -3.04
CA SER A 310 8.64 16.23 -2.71
C SER A 310 8.54 16.52 -1.22
N CYS A 311 9.37 17.44 -0.70
CA CYS A 311 9.27 17.84 0.70
C CYS A 311 7.91 18.46 1.07
N HIS A 312 7.22 19.08 0.11
CA HIS A 312 5.93 19.78 0.30
C HIS A 312 4.69 18.89 0.17
N THR A 313 4.89 17.59 -0.05
CA THR A 313 3.82 16.58 -0.11
C THR A 313 3.84 15.70 1.14
N SER A 314 2.82 14.87 1.34
CA SER A 314 2.82 13.81 2.35
C SER A 314 3.15 12.45 1.73
N LEU A 315 3.17 11.41 2.57
CA LEU A 315 3.05 10.04 2.09
C LEU A 315 1.71 9.85 1.36
N LYS A 316 1.72 8.94 0.39
CA LYS A 316 0.54 8.44 -0.31
C LYS A 316 -0.40 7.73 0.67
N PHE A 317 -1.64 7.55 0.25
CA PHE A 317 -2.71 7.13 1.17
C PHE A 317 -2.50 5.70 1.70
N PHE A 318 -2.01 4.80 0.85
CA PHE A 318 -1.80 3.39 1.18
C PHE A 318 -0.39 3.08 1.72
N ASP A 319 0.54 4.03 1.65
CA ASP A 319 1.95 3.79 1.98
C ASP A 319 2.25 3.97 3.48
N ASN A 320 2.90 2.96 4.06
CA ASN A 320 3.43 2.99 5.43
C ASN A 320 4.97 3.01 5.49
N THR A 321 5.63 3.23 4.34
CA THR A 321 7.09 3.23 4.23
C THR A 321 7.53 4.55 3.63
N PHE A 322 8.59 5.14 4.18
CA PHE A 322 9.27 6.28 3.58
C PHE A 322 10.72 5.89 3.32
N CYS A 323 11.18 6.04 2.08
CA CYS A 323 12.58 5.76 1.77
C CYS A 323 13.26 6.89 1.00
N ALA A 324 14.52 7.12 1.33
CA ALA A 324 15.39 8.04 0.59
C ALA A 324 16.54 7.25 -0.05
N LEU A 325 16.64 7.30 -1.37
CA LEU A 325 17.66 6.60 -2.14
C LEU A 325 18.66 7.61 -2.72
N PRO A 326 19.97 7.31 -2.69
CA PRO A 326 20.97 8.22 -3.24
C PRO A 326 20.75 8.40 -4.74
N GLU A 327 20.66 9.65 -5.17
CA GLU A 327 20.54 10.03 -6.58
C GLU A 327 21.91 10.54 -7.04
N PRO A 328 22.70 9.73 -7.78
CA PRO A 328 24.03 10.15 -8.20
C PRO A 328 23.92 11.26 -9.26
N GLU A 329 24.72 12.32 -9.10
CA GLU A 329 24.78 13.45 -10.05
C GLU A 329 25.26 13.04 -11.45
N GLU A 330 26.04 11.95 -11.53
CA GLU A 330 26.59 11.47 -12.80
C GLU A 330 25.53 10.74 -13.64
N LYS A 331 25.20 11.33 -14.80
CA LYS A 331 24.45 10.65 -15.87
C LYS A 331 25.21 9.40 -16.35
N ARG A 332 24.46 8.45 -16.93
CA ARG A 332 24.95 7.18 -17.51
C ARG A 332 26.29 7.38 -18.22
N ARG A 333 27.37 6.89 -17.60
CA ARG A 333 28.73 6.99 -18.14
C ARG A 333 28.78 6.36 -19.54
N PHE A 334 29.44 7.05 -20.49
CA PHE A 334 29.64 6.57 -21.86
C PHE A 334 30.24 5.15 -21.87
N CYS A 335 29.78 4.27 -22.77
CA CYS A 335 30.23 2.87 -22.88
C CYS A 335 30.11 2.00 -21.61
N HIS A 336 29.12 2.24 -20.73
CA HIS A 336 28.89 1.42 -19.53
C HIS A 336 28.73 -0.09 -19.81
N PHE A 337 28.23 -0.49 -20.98
CA PHE A 337 28.02 -1.90 -21.36
C PHE A 337 29.33 -2.68 -21.57
N LEU A 338 30.46 -2.01 -21.77
CA LEU A 338 31.80 -2.64 -21.88
C LEU A 338 32.47 -2.86 -20.53
N ARG A 339 31.90 -2.34 -19.43
CA ARG A 339 32.50 -2.45 -18.11
C ARG A 339 31.91 -3.62 -17.34
N LEU A 340 32.77 -4.54 -16.92
CA LEU A 340 32.47 -5.51 -15.86
C LEU A 340 32.22 -4.76 -14.55
N ASN A 341 30.95 -4.40 -14.29
CA ASN A 341 30.60 -3.69 -13.06
C ASN A 341 30.47 -4.69 -11.89
N ALA A 342 31.60 -5.01 -11.26
CA ALA A 342 31.64 -5.91 -10.10
C ALA A 342 30.94 -5.35 -8.85
N LYS A 343 30.46 -4.09 -8.87
CA LYS A 343 29.75 -3.45 -7.74
C LYS A 343 28.23 -3.53 -7.88
N SER A 344 27.68 -3.65 -9.08
CA SER A 344 26.22 -3.74 -9.32
C SER A 344 25.67 -5.13 -8.98
N TYR A 345 24.46 -5.16 -8.42
CA TYR A 345 23.72 -6.40 -8.20
C TYR A 345 23.11 -6.92 -9.52
N THR A 346 23.10 -8.23 -9.71
CA THR A 346 22.42 -8.89 -10.84
C THR A 346 21.79 -10.19 -10.37
N SER A 347 20.53 -10.42 -10.73
CA SER A 347 19.78 -11.63 -10.37
C SER A 347 20.17 -12.84 -11.23
N THR A 348 20.60 -12.61 -12.47
CA THR A 348 21.15 -13.63 -13.38
C THR A 348 22.64 -13.87 -13.11
N SER A 349 23.07 -15.14 -13.14
CA SER A 349 24.44 -15.56 -12.82
C SER A 349 25.48 -15.20 -13.89
N ALA A 350 25.15 -14.33 -14.84
CA ALA A 350 26.04 -13.96 -15.94
C ALA A 350 27.30 -13.22 -15.46
N TYR A 351 27.26 -12.61 -14.27
CA TYR A 351 28.40 -11.94 -13.65
C TYR A 351 28.64 -12.47 -12.22
N PHE A 352 29.90 -12.71 -11.87
CA PHE A 352 30.35 -13.45 -10.68
C PHE A 352 29.80 -12.91 -9.33
N ARG A 353 29.49 -13.85 -8.42
CA ARG A 353 29.16 -13.74 -6.98
C ARG A 353 27.90 -12.95 -6.58
N ARG A 354 26.91 -13.68 -6.02
CA ARG A 354 25.80 -13.11 -5.23
C ARG A 354 26.35 -12.47 -3.95
N LYS A 355 26.23 -11.15 -3.81
CA LYS A 355 26.57 -10.43 -2.57
C LYS A 355 25.41 -10.50 -1.58
N LYS A 356 25.72 -10.59 -0.27
CA LYS A 356 24.72 -10.58 0.82
C LYS A 356 24.05 -9.22 0.99
N THR A 357 24.73 -8.13 0.66
CA THR A 357 24.21 -6.75 0.61
C THR A 357 24.86 -6.01 -0.55
N ALA A 358 24.10 -5.20 -1.28
CA ALA A 358 24.60 -4.39 -2.39
C ALA A 358 24.12 -2.94 -2.26
N PRO A 359 24.96 -1.95 -2.60
CA PRO A 359 24.49 -0.57 -2.72
C PRO A 359 23.61 -0.42 -3.96
N PHE A 360 22.48 0.24 -3.82
CA PHE A 360 21.59 0.57 -4.93
C PHE A 360 21.56 2.07 -5.17
N THR A 361 21.40 2.45 -6.44
CA THR A 361 21.21 3.84 -6.87
C THR A 361 19.99 3.91 -7.77
N THR A 362 19.49 5.11 -8.02
CA THR A 362 18.33 5.34 -8.90
C THR A 362 18.65 5.26 -10.40
N LEU A 363 19.88 4.93 -10.79
CA LEU A 363 20.30 4.87 -12.19
C LEU A 363 19.72 3.66 -12.92
N GLN A 364 19.12 3.92 -14.09
CA GLN A 364 18.66 2.87 -15.00
C GLN A 364 19.85 2.29 -15.79
N HIS A 365 20.28 1.09 -15.43
CA HIS A 365 21.34 0.36 -16.13
C HIS A 365 20.78 -0.42 -17.34
N GLY A 366 20.27 0.30 -18.36
CA GLY A 366 19.66 -0.30 -19.55
C GLY A 366 18.74 0.67 -20.28
N GLU A 367 17.99 0.16 -21.25
CA GLU A 367 16.93 0.89 -21.95
C GLU A 367 15.74 -0.06 -22.16
N GLU A 368 14.58 0.50 -22.45
CA GLU A 368 13.38 -0.27 -22.76
C GLU A 368 13.55 -1.06 -24.07
N ARG A 369 13.18 -2.34 -24.05
CA ARG A 369 13.27 -3.24 -25.22
C ARG A 369 12.09 -4.20 -25.26
N ALA A 370 11.95 -4.94 -26.36
CA ALA A 370 10.99 -6.02 -26.45
C ALA A 370 11.27 -7.14 -25.43
N PHE A 371 10.24 -7.93 -25.12
CA PHE A 371 10.39 -9.14 -24.30
C PHE A 371 11.36 -10.12 -24.94
N VAL A 372 12.27 -10.66 -24.14
CA VAL A 372 13.30 -11.63 -24.59
C VAL A 372 12.92 -13.05 -24.19
N ASP A 373 12.85 -13.32 -22.88
CA ASP A 373 12.60 -14.66 -22.34
C ASP A 373 11.59 -14.58 -21.18
N GLY A 374 10.49 -15.33 -21.31
CA GLY A 374 9.45 -15.43 -20.29
C GLY A 374 9.89 -16.21 -19.05
N ALA A 375 10.80 -17.18 -19.21
CA ALA A 375 11.22 -18.08 -18.12
C ALA A 375 11.98 -17.36 -16.99
N ILE A 376 12.47 -16.14 -17.25
CA ILE A 376 13.09 -15.28 -16.25
C ILE A 376 12.06 -14.90 -15.17
N TYR A 377 10.83 -14.56 -15.58
CA TYR A 377 9.77 -14.12 -14.67
C TYR A 377 9.22 -15.27 -13.82
N ASP A 378 9.13 -16.47 -14.38
CA ASP A 378 8.65 -17.67 -13.68
C ASP A 378 9.51 -18.05 -12.46
N ARG A 379 10.76 -17.58 -12.39
CA ARG A 379 11.66 -17.82 -11.24
C ARG A 379 11.23 -17.03 -10.00
N VAL A 380 10.66 -15.85 -10.19
CA VAL A 380 10.28 -14.94 -9.10
C VAL A 380 8.78 -14.80 -8.93
N MET A 381 7.97 -15.26 -9.90
CA MET A 381 6.52 -15.20 -9.82
C MET A 381 5.95 -16.43 -9.09
N PRO A 382 5.38 -16.27 -7.88
CA PRO A 382 4.74 -17.36 -7.16
C PRO A 382 3.33 -17.70 -7.66
N LEU A 383 2.62 -16.75 -8.28
CA LEU A 383 1.32 -16.99 -8.89
C LEU A 383 1.45 -17.89 -10.13
N ARG A 384 0.45 -18.74 -10.36
CA ARG A 384 0.40 -19.64 -11.52
C ARG A 384 -0.11 -18.91 -12.77
N ILE A 385 0.61 -17.88 -13.20
CA ILE A 385 0.25 -17.08 -14.37
C ILE A 385 1.43 -16.96 -15.35
N PRO A 386 1.17 -16.93 -16.66
CA PRO A 386 2.21 -16.68 -17.66
C PRO A 386 2.48 -15.17 -17.78
N VAL A 387 3.33 -14.62 -16.90
CA VAL A 387 3.61 -13.16 -16.76
C VAL A 387 3.75 -12.45 -18.10
N MET A 388 4.63 -12.95 -18.97
CA MET A 388 4.90 -12.31 -20.26
C MET A 388 3.67 -12.30 -21.17
N HIS A 389 2.90 -13.39 -21.21
CA HIS A 389 1.72 -13.50 -22.08
C HIS A 389 0.60 -12.61 -21.57
N LEU A 390 0.39 -12.58 -20.26
CA LEU A 390 -0.62 -11.71 -19.65
C LEU A 390 -0.32 -10.23 -19.90
N VAL A 391 0.93 -9.79 -19.69
CA VAL A 391 1.33 -8.40 -19.96
C VAL A 391 1.15 -8.06 -21.45
N LYS A 392 1.48 -8.97 -22.36
CA LYS A 392 1.27 -8.77 -23.80
C LYS A 392 -0.22 -8.68 -24.17
N ALA A 393 -1.07 -9.54 -23.60
CA ALA A 393 -2.51 -9.52 -23.84
C ALA A 393 -3.12 -8.17 -23.41
N ILE A 394 -2.72 -7.66 -22.24
CA ILE A 394 -3.16 -6.34 -21.74
C ILE A 394 -2.68 -5.21 -22.65
N LEU A 395 -1.43 -5.25 -23.12
CA LEU A 395 -0.92 -4.24 -24.05
C LEU A 395 -1.64 -4.26 -25.41
N ALA A 396 -2.14 -5.43 -25.82
CA ALA A 396 -2.96 -5.59 -27.01
C ALA A 396 -4.44 -5.27 -26.79
N GLU A 397 -4.83 -4.90 -25.55
CA GLU A 397 -6.22 -4.71 -25.13
C GLU A 397 -7.12 -5.95 -25.36
N ASP A 398 -6.51 -7.14 -25.42
CA ASP A 398 -7.22 -8.42 -25.53
C ASP A 398 -7.57 -8.91 -24.12
N PHE A 399 -8.68 -8.38 -23.60
CA PHE A 399 -9.14 -8.65 -22.23
C PHE A 399 -9.72 -10.04 -22.05
N GLU A 400 -10.31 -10.64 -23.10
CA GLU A 400 -10.78 -12.03 -23.07
C GLU A 400 -9.60 -12.98 -22.87
N LEU A 401 -8.52 -12.79 -23.63
CA LEU A 401 -7.30 -13.55 -23.43
C LEU A 401 -6.69 -13.26 -22.05
N ALA A 402 -6.61 -11.99 -21.64
CA ALA A 402 -6.03 -11.63 -20.35
C ALA A 402 -6.78 -12.28 -19.17
N GLU A 403 -8.11 -12.33 -19.21
CA GLU A 403 -8.93 -13.01 -18.22
C GLU A 403 -8.61 -14.51 -18.15
N SER A 404 -8.51 -15.18 -19.31
CA SER A 404 -8.12 -16.60 -19.38
C SER A 404 -6.71 -16.88 -18.83
N LEU A 405 -5.81 -15.89 -18.90
CA LEU A 405 -4.45 -15.95 -18.37
C LEU A 405 -4.36 -15.58 -16.87
N GLY A 406 -5.49 -15.23 -16.24
CA GLY A 406 -5.59 -14.99 -14.80
C GLY A 406 -5.61 -13.53 -14.37
N LEU A 407 -6.02 -12.59 -15.24
CA LEU A 407 -6.08 -11.15 -14.93
C LEU A 407 -6.82 -10.82 -13.61
N LEU A 408 -7.92 -11.53 -13.31
CA LEU A 408 -8.71 -11.28 -12.11
C LEU A 408 -7.99 -11.63 -10.80
N SER A 409 -6.97 -12.49 -10.87
CA SER A 409 -6.24 -12.98 -9.69
C SER A 409 -5.05 -12.11 -9.29
N VAL A 410 -4.76 -11.04 -10.05
CA VAL A 410 -3.52 -10.29 -9.91
C VAL A 410 -3.69 -8.83 -9.50
N SER A 411 -2.61 -8.26 -9.01
CA SER A 411 -2.41 -6.87 -8.60
C SER A 411 -1.19 -6.29 -9.29
N PRO A 412 -1.09 -4.95 -9.48
CA PRO A 412 0.16 -4.30 -9.89
C PRO A 412 1.37 -4.69 -9.02
N GLU A 413 1.16 -4.82 -7.70
CA GLU A 413 2.23 -5.16 -6.75
C GLU A 413 2.82 -6.57 -6.96
N ASP A 414 2.09 -7.49 -7.61
CA ASP A 414 2.58 -8.83 -7.93
C ASP A 414 3.62 -8.82 -9.05
N PHE A 415 3.66 -7.74 -9.86
CA PHE A 415 4.58 -7.57 -10.97
C PHE A 415 5.81 -6.73 -10.63
N ALA A 416 5.91 -6.25 -9.39
CA ALA A 416 7.04 -5.43 -8.95
C ALA A 416 8.38 -6.19 -9.03
N LEU A 417 8.39 -7.45 -8.57
CA LEU A 417 9.57 -8.33 -8.68
C LEU A 417 9.90 -8.74 -10.13
N PRO A 418 8.93 -9.20 -10.94
CA PRO A 418 9.14 -9.41 -12.38
C PRO A 418 9.73 -8.19 -13.10
N ALA A 419 9.25 -6.98 -12.81
CA ALA A 419 9.79 -5.73 -13.36
C ALA A 419 11.22 -5.47 -12.90
N PHE A 420 11.52 -5.66 -11.61
CA PHE A 420 12.87 -5.49 -11.07
C PHE A 420 13.92 -6.35 -11.79
N ILE A 421 13.60 -7.63 -12.07
CA ILE A 421 14.53 -8.54 -12.76
C ILE A 421 14.46 -8.43 -14.29
N CYS A 422 13.53 -7.62 -14.83
CA CYS A 422 13.30 -7.53 -16.26
C CYS A 422 14.57 -7.01 -16.98
N PRO A 423 15.12 -7.79 -17.95
CA PRO A 423 16.23 -7.31 -18.77
C PRO A 423 15.80 -6.17 -19.69
N SER A 424 14.52 -6.16 -20.08
CA SER A 424 13.92 -5.23 -21.04
C SER A 424 13.38 -3.93 -20.41
N LYS A 425 13.51 -3.75 -19.09
CA LYS A 425 13.11 -2.53 -18.35
C LYS A 425 11.66 -2.10 -18.56
N ILE A 426 10.76 -3.08 -18.71
CA ILE A 426 9.34 -2.85 -18.89
C ILE A 426 8.70 -2.58 -17.51
N GLU A 427 7.97 -1.47 -17.41
CA GLU A 427 7.22 -1.06 -16.20
C GLU A 427 5.91 -1.86 -16.07
N MET A 428 6.05 -3.16 -15.76
CA MET A 428 4.91 -4.08 -15.68
C MET A 428 3.82 -3.68 -14.66
N PRO A 429 4.13 -3.18 -13.45
CA PRO A 429 3.09 -2.76 -12.51
C PRO A 429 2.16 -1.70 -13.11
N GLU A 430 2.70 -0.72 -13.83
CA GLU A 430 1.91 0.33 -14.47
C GLU A 430 1.03 -0.22 -15.60
N ILE A 431 1.57 -1.14 -16.41
CA ILE A 431 0.80 -1.80 -17.47
C ILE A 431 -0.39 -2.57 -16.86
N ILE A 432 -0.14 -3.34 -15.79
CA ILE A 432 -1.17 -4.12 -15.10
C ILE A 432 -2.19 -3.20 -14.45
N HIS A 433 -1.75 -2.11 -13.84
CA HIS A 433 -2.64 -1.12 -13.24
C HIS A 433 -3.60 -0.51 -14.27
N ARG A 434 -3.07 -0.09 -15.42
CA ARG A 434 -3.89 0.43 -16.53
C ARG A 434 -4.80 -0.64 -17.10
N GLY A 435 -4.30 -1.86 -17.31
CA GLY A 435 -5.07 -2.99 -17.81
C GLY A 435 -6.27 -3.35 -16.94
N LEU A 436 -6.05 -3.51 -15.64
CA LEU A 436 -7.12 -3.78 -14.67
C LEU A 436 -8.17 -2.67 -14.65
N ARG A 437 -7.74 -1.42 -14.80
CA ARG A 437 -8.64 -0.29 -14.87
C ARG A 437 -9.48 -0.30 -16.15
N SER A 438 -8.85 -0.41 -17.31
CA SER A 438 -9.57 -0.48 -18.59
C SER A 438 -10.54 -1.66 -18.63
N TYR A 439 -10.15 -2.80 -18.08
CA TYR A 439 -11.03 -3.96 -17.91
C TYR A 439 -12.26 -3.61 -17.04
N ALA A 440 -12.05 -2.97 -15.88
CA ALA A 440 -13.14 -2.59 -15.00
C ALA A 440 -14.12 -1.60 -15.66
N GLU A 441 -13.60 -0.58 -16.37
CA GLU A 441 -14.42 0.40 -17.09
C GLU A 441 -15.25 -0.26 -18.21
N GLN A 442 -14.75 -1.30 -18.87
CA GLN A 442 -15.43 -1.98 -19.98
C GLN A 442 -16.42 -3.07 -19.52
N TYR A 443 -16.09 -3.84 -18.48
CA TYR A 443 -16.81 -5.07 -18.13
C TYR A 443 -17.51 -5.01 -16.76
N LEU A 444 -17.20 -4.04 -15.89
CA LEU A 444 -17.67 -4.02 -14.50
C LEU A 444 -18.38 -2.72 -14.09
N GLU A 445 -18.41 -1.69 -14.95
CA GLU A 445 -19.05 -0.39 -14.69
C GLU A 445 -20.38 -0.18 -15.46
N THR A 446 -20.98 -1.25 -15.99
CA THR A 446 -22.43 -1.30 -16.31
C THR A 446 -23.24 -1.61 -15.08
#